data_AF-A0A1B1UMJ5-F1
#
_entry.id   AF-A0A1B1UMJ5-F1
#
_cell.length_a   1.000
_cell.length_b   1.000
_cell.length_c   1.000
_cell.angle_alpha   90.00
_cell.angle_beta   90.00
_cell.angle_gamma   90.00
#
_symmetry.space_group_name_H-M   'P 1'
#
loop_
_entity.id
_entity.type
_entity.pdbx_description
1 polymer ?
#
loop_
_entity_poly.entity_id
_entity_poly.type
_entity_poly.pdbx_seq_one_letter_code
_entity_poly.pdbx_strand_id
1 'polypeptide(L)'
;MDQNELLLGIERMRSDSNYYAAEVMRRDLGGAEGLVGPESTSEGRAAAQLLIVTWESIAVLIRGVRTKDKIYEATPICHMYKALEPAIKHFRKEVPEFAAEFEKLNADYHAWLKKKKKSGDYVSAACGGLLHARFG
;
A
#
# COMPACT_ATOMS: atom_id res chain seq x y z
N MET A 1 -19.13 8.43 0.74
CA MET A 1 -17.80 8.90 1.16
C MET A 1 -17.23 9.70 0.01
N ASP A 2 -16.91 10.96 0.27
CA ASP A 2 -16.20 11.79 -0.70
C ASP A 2 -14.69 11.49 -0.73
N GLN A 3 -13.96 12.03 -1.71
CA GLN A 3 -12.52 11.78 -1.86
C GLN A 3 -11.69 12.33 -0.69
N ASN A 4 -12.09 13.47 -0.12
CA ASN A 4 -11.34 14.13 0.94
C ASN A 4 -11.53 13.39 2.28
N GLU A 5 -12.76 12.94 2.57
CA GLU A 5 -13.07 12.07 3.70
C GLU A 5 -12.24 10.80 3.66
N LEU A 6 -12.16 10.15 2.48
CA LEU A 6 -11.35 8.94 2.35
C LEU A 6 -9.85 9.23 2.48
N LEU A 7 -9.35 10.34 1.93
CA LEU A 7 -7.95 10.73 2.08
C LEU A 7 -7.58 10.95 3.55
N LEU A 8 -8.45 11.58 4.34
CA LEU A 8 -8.28 11.69 5.79
C LEU A 8 -8.32 10.32 6.48
N GLY A 9 -9.18 9.41 6.03
CA GLY A 9 -9.22 8.03 6.53
C GLY A 9 -7.90 7.28 6.26
N ILE A 10 -7.38 7.36 5.04
CA ILE A 10 -6.10 6.75 4.66
C ILE A 10 -4.95 7.36 5.48
N GLU A 11 -4.93 8.67 5.67
CA GLU A 11 -3.93 9.34 6.51
C GLU A 11 -3.98 8.81 7.94
N ARG A 12 -5.16 8.74 8.56
CA ARG A 12 -5.32 8.21 9.93
C ARG A 12 -4.84 6.76 10.05
N MET A 13 -5.19 5.90 9.10
CA MET A 13 -4.76 4.50 9.11
C MET A 13 -3.24 4.36 9.00
N ARG A 14 -2.59 5.24 8.22
CA ARG A 14 -1.13 5.20 8.01
C ARG A 14 -0.34 5.97 9.05
N SER A 15 -1.00 6.85 9.81
CA SER A 15 -0.46 7.56 10.97
C SER A 15 -0.67 6.78 12.28
N ASP A 16 -1.30 5.60 12.24
CA ASP A 16 -1.42 4.71 13.41
C ASP A 16 -0.02 4.29 13.90
N SER A 17 0.16 4.29 15.22
CA SER A 17 1.47 4.01 15.83
C SER A 17 1.97 2.59 15.55
N ASN A 18 1.06 1.62 15.44
CA ASN A 18 1.43 0.24 15.13
C ASN A 18 1.80 0.10 13.66
N TYR A 19 1.06 0.78 12.77
CA TYR A 19 1.44 0.84 11.35
C TYR A 19 2.83 1.46 11.18
N TYR A 20 3.09 2.57 11.87
CA TYR A 20 4.39 3.22 11.85
C TYR A 20 5.51 2.31 12.40
N ALA A 21 5.31 1.66 13.54
CA ALA A 21 6.28 0.73 14.12
C ALA A 21 6.57 -0.45 13.16
N ALA A 22 5.55 -0.98 12.48
CA ALA A 22 5.72 -2.01 11.47
C ALA A 22 6.50 -1.54 10.24
N GLU A 23 6.30 -0.29 9.78
CA GLU A 23 7.11 0.30 8.71
C GLU A 23 8.57 0.48 9.12
N VAL A 24 8.83 0.92 10.35
CA VAL A 24 10.20 1.04 10.90
C VAL A 24 10.87 -0.32 10.93
N MET A 25 10.22 -1.34 11.50
CA MET A 25 10.74 -2.70 11.54
C MET A 25 11.02 -3.25 10.13
N ARG A 26 10.12 -3.02 9.16
CA ARG A 26 10.33 -3.39 7.77
C ARG A 26 11.61 -2.78 7.19
N ARG A 27 11.89 -1.52 7.51
CA ARG A 27 13.08 -0.80 7.02
C ARG A 27 14.35 -1.31 7.70
N ASP A 28 14.32 -1.48 9.02
CA ASP A 28 15.46 -1.94 9.81
C ASP A 28 15.89 -3.35 9.42
N LEU A 29 14.94 -4.20 9.03
CA LEU A 29 15.18 -5.57 8.54
C LEU A 29 15.45 -5.63 7.02
N GLY A 30 15.67 -4.49 6.36
CA GLY A 30 16.04 -4.44 4.94
C GLY A 30 14.90 -4.70 3.94
N GLY A 31 13.65 -4.75 4.40
CA GLY A 31 12.47 -4.87 3.56
C GLY A 31 11.47 -5.93 4.04
N ALA A 32 10.46 -6.19 3.21
CA ALA A 32 9.45 -7.21 3.51
C ALA A 32 10.04 -8.63 3.57
N GLU A 33 11.13 -8.90 2.85
CA GLU A 33 11.83 -10.20 2.91
C GLU A 33 12.38 -10.48 4.30
N GLY A 34 12.90 -9.47 5.02
CA GLY A 34 13.36 -9.63 6.39
C GLY A 34 12.24 -9.94 7.38
N LEU A 35 11.01 -9.47 7.10
CA LEU A 35 9.85 -9.72 7.95
C LEU A 35 9.28 -11.14 7.84
N VAL A 36 9.48 -11.82 6.71
CA VAL A 36 8.90 -13.15 6.43
C VAL A 36 9.94 -14.20 6.00
N GLY A 37 11.22 -13.87 6.16
CA GLY A 37 12.32 -14.76 5.82
C GLY A 37 12.42 -15.98 6.74
N PRO A 38 13.34 -16.91 6.46
CA PRO A 38 13.57 -18.09 7.30
C PRO A 38 13.83 -17.75 8.78
N GLU A 39 14.53 -16.65 9.04
CA GLU A 39 14.87 -16.16 10.38
C GLU A 39 13.81 -15.21 10.97
N SER A 40 12.62 -15.13 10.37
CA SER A 40 11.59 -14.19 10.81
C SER A 40 10.99 -14.58 12.17
N THR A 41 10.85 -13.59 13.05
CA THR A 41 10.14 -13.74 14.31
C THR A 41 8.62 -13.77 14.08
N SER A 42 7.87 -14.16 15.11
CA SER A 42 6.41 -13.99 15.11
C SER A 42 6.01 -12.53 14.96
N GLU A 43 6.76 -11.63 15.59
CA GLU A 43 6.56 -10.19 15.53
C GLU A 43 6.80 -9.63 14.11
N GLY A 44 7.88 -10.04 13.43
CA GLY A 44 8.14 -9.64 12.04
C GLY A 44 7.01 -10.07 11.10
N ARG A 45 6.52 -11.30 11.25
CA ARG A 45 5.38 -11.78 10.46
C ARG A 45 4.09 -11.02 10.77
N ALA A 46 3.82 -10.71 12.03
CA ALA A 46 2.67 -9.89 12.43
C ALA A 46 2.76 -8.46 11.88
N ALA A 47 3.95 -7.85 11.89
CA ALA A 47 4.19 -6.54 11.28
C ALA A 47 3.92 -6.56 9.77
N ALA A 48 4.42 -7.58 9.05
CA ALA A 48 4.12 -7.73 7.63
C ALA A 48 2.60 -7.88 7.36
N GLN A 49 1.91 -8.69 8.16
CA GLN A 49 0.45 -8.86 8.06
C GLN A 49 -0.28 -7.53 8.31
N LEU A 50 0.10 -6.77 9.34
CA LEU A 50 -0.51 -5.49 9.66
C LEU A 50 -0.40 -4.50 8.49
N LEU A 51 0.80 -4.38 7.90
CA LEU A 51 1.03 -3.49 6.76
C LEU A 51 0.14 -3.91 5.57
N ILE A 52 0.10 -5.20 5.25
CA ILE A 52 -0.67 -5.72 4.11
C ILE A 52 -2.17 -5.56 4.34
N VAL A 53 -2.69 -5.94 5.51
CA VAL A 53 -4.13 -5.85 5.84
C VAL A 53 -4.61 -4.41 5.91
N THR A 54 -3.75 -3.47 6.31
CA THR A 54 -4.06 -2.04 6.25
C THR A 54 -4.29 -1.60 4.81
N TRP A 55 -3.42 -2.00 3.88
CA TRP A 55 -3.58 -1.71 2.45
C TRP A 55 -4.74 -2.44 1.80
N GLU A 56 -5.03 -3.67 2.25
CA GLU A 56 -6.23 -4.42 1.85
C GLU A 56 -7.50 -3.65 2.25
N SER A 57 -7.54 -3.13 3.48
CA SER A 57 -8.65 -2.34 4.00
C SER A 57 -8.80 -1.02 3.23
N ILE A 58 -7.69 -0.33 2.95
CA ILE A 58 -7.68 0.87 2.09
C ILE A 58 -8.25 0.55 0.70
N ALA A 59 -7.86 -0.58 0.11
CA ALA A 59 -8.38 -1.01 -1.20
C ALA A 59 -9.89 -1.19 -1.20
N VAL A 60 -10.44 -1.83 -0.16
CA VAL A 60 -11.90 -1.99 0.00
C VAL A 60 -12.59 -0.63 0.14
N LEU A 61 -12.04 0.28 0.94
CA LEU A 61 -12.62 1.61 1.13
C LEU A 61 -12.62 2.44 -0.16
N ILE A 62 -11.54 2.39 -0.95
CA ILE A 62 -11.43 3.12 -2.23
C ILE A 62 -12.51 2.68 -3.22
N ARG A 63 -12.93 1.41 -3.21
CA ARG A 63 -14.00 0.93 -4.10
C ARG A 63 -15.32 1.66 -3.90
N GLY A 64 -15.61 2.09 -2.66
CA GLY A 64 -16.81 2.85 -2.31
C GLY A 64 -16.85 4.28 -2.86
N VAL A 65 -15.77 4.78 -3.47
CA VAL A 65 -15.68 6.15 -3.96
C VAL A 65 -15.84 6.21 -5.48
N ARG A 66 -16.75 7.08 -5.95
CA ARG A 66 -17.10 7.22 -7.37
C ARG A 66 -15.95 7.76 -8.22
N THR A 67 -15.28 8.82 -7.77
CA THR A 67 -14.11 9.41 -8.42
C THR A 67 -12.85 9.08 -7.62
N LYS A 68 -11.75 8.69 -8.26
CA LYS A 68 -10.54 8.20 -7.56
C LYS A 68 -9.27 9.00 -7.83
N ASP A 69 -9.31 9.96 -8.76
CA ASP A 69 -8.13 10.72 -9.20
C ASP A 69 -7.31 11.32 -8.05
N LYS A 70 -7.91 12.14 -7.17
CA LYS A 70 -7.20 12.73 -6.03
C LYS A 70 -6.58 11.69 -5.09
N ILE A 71 -7.27 10.57 -4.88
CA ILE A 71 -6.80 9.48 -4.02
C ILE A 71 -5.55 8.84 -4.64
N TYR A 72 -5.60 8.55 -5.93
CA TYR A 72 -4.48 7.98 -6.67
C TYR A 72 -3.29 8.94 -6.73
N GLU A 73 -3.51 10.24 -6.95
CA GLU A 73 -2.44 11.25 -6.95
C GLU A 73 -1.72 11.34 -5.60
N ALA A 74 -2.47 11.26 -4.50
CA ALA A 74 -1.90 11.42 -3.16
C ALA A 74 -1.26 10.14 -2.60
N THR A 75 -1.84 8.97 -2.87
CA THR A 75 -1.58 7.74 -2.10
C THR A 75 -0.46 6.89 -2.72
N PRO A 76 0.51 6.36 -1.95
CA PRO A 76 1.65 5.59 -2.47
C PRO A 76 1.31 4.12 -2.82
N ILE A 77 0.24 3.88 -3.58
CA ILE A 77 -0.31 2.53 -3.84
C ILE A 77 0.74 1.61 -4.46
N CYS A 78 1.30 1.99 -5.61
CA CYS A 78 2.30 1.17 -6.31
C CYS A 78 3.56 0.95 -5.48
N HIS A 79 4.06 2.00 -4.82
CA HIS A 79 5.25 1.89 -3.99
C HIS A 79 5.05 0.86 -2.88
N MET A 80 3.94 0.95 -2.14
CA MET A 80 3.67 0.04 -1.04
C MET A 80 3.41 -1.38 -1.49
N TYR A 81 2.73 -1.57 -2.63
CA TYR A 81 2.53 -2.91 -3.18
C TYR A 81 3.87 -3.57 -3.50
N LYS A 82 4.77 -2.86 -4.19
CA LYS A 82 6.12 -3.36 -4.50
C LYS A 82 6.94 -3.64 -3.24
N ALA A 83 6.87 -2.75 -2.25
CA ALA A 83 7.62 -2.90 -1.01
C ALA A 83 7.17 -4.13 -0.20
N LEU A 84 5.90 -4.51 -0.30
CA LEU A 84 5.28 -5.62 0.44
C LEU A 84 5.13 -6.90 -0.39
N GLU A 85 5.37 -6.85 -1.70
CA GLU A 85 5.20 -7.98 -2.62
C GLU A 85 5.89 -9.28 -2.14
N PRO A 86 7.12 -9.27 -1.60
CA PRO A 86 7.75 -10.49 -1.09
C PRO A 86 6.98 -11.12 0.07
N ALA A 87 6.46 -10.32 1.01
CA ALA A 87 5.63 -10.81 2.11
C ALA A 87 4.26 -11.31 1.64
N ILE A 88 3.65 -10.63 0.66
CA ILE A 88 2.40 -11.09 0.04
C ILE A 88 2.61 -12.49 -0.57
N LYS A 89 3.69 -12.68 -1.35
CA LYS A 89 4.01 -13.99 -1.95
C LYS A 89 4.27 -15.06 -0.91
N HIS A 90 4.86 -14.71 0.24
CA HIS A 90 5.05 -15.64 1.34
C HIS A 90 3.71 -16.12 1.90
N PHE A 91 2.83 -15.21 2.32
CA PHE A 91 1.53 -15.58 2.90
C PHE A 91 0.59 -16.28 1.91
N ARG A 92 0.72 -15.98 0.60
CA ARG A 92 -0.06 -16.66 -0.45
C ARG A 92 0.21 -18.16 -0.57
N LYS A 93 1.34 -18.65 -0.06
CA LYS A 93 1.61 -20.10 0.00
C LYS A 93 0.60 -20.82 0.89
N GLU A 94 0.10 -20.14 1.92
CA GLU A 94 -0.87 -20.68 2.87
C GLU A 94 -2.29 -20.21 2.57
N VAL A 95 -2.46 -18.94 2.19
CA VAL A 95 -3.75 -18.32 1.90
C VAL A 95 -3.71 -17.71 0.49
N PRO A 96 -4.11 -18.46 -0.57
CA PRO A 96 -3.94 -18.04 -1.96
C PRO A 96 -4.51 -16.66 -2.31
N GLU A 97 -5.62 -16.26 -1.67
CA GLU A 97 -6.29 -14.97 -1.90
C GLU A 97 -5.77 -13.83 -1.02
N PHE A 98 -4.69 -14.05 -0.25
CA PHE A 98 -4.14 -13.02 0.61
C PHE A 98 -3.70 -11.79 -0.20
N ALA A 99 -4.13 -10.61 0.26
CA ALA A 99 -3.89 -9.31 -0.37
C ALA A 99 -4.52 -9.11 -1.77
N ALA A 100 -5.56 -9.88 -2.13
CA ALA A 100 -6.19 -9.81 -3.45
C ALA A 100 -6.80 -8.45 -3.76
N GLU A 101 -7.32 -7.74 -2.75
CA GLU A 101 -7.94 -6.43 -2.93
C GLU A 101 -6.89 -5.35 -3.17
N PHE A 102 -5.77 -5.43 -2.45
CA PHE A 102 -4.61 -4.57 -2.63
C PHE A 102 -3.95 -4.79 -4.00
N GLU A 103 -3.84 -6.03 -4.46
CA GLU A 103 -3.36 -6.34 -5.81
C GLU A 103 -4.26 -5.72 -6.89
N LYS A 104 -5.58 -5.86 -6.76
CA LYS A 104 -6.55 -5.22 -7.66
C LYS A 104 -6.42 -3.69 -7.63
N LEU A 105 -6.27 -3.09 -6.44
CA LEU A 105 -6.04 -1.66 -6.29
C LEU A 105 -4.76 -1.21 -7.01
N ASN A 106 -3.67 -1.98 -6.90
CA ASN A 106 -2.42 -1.67 -7.59
C ASN A 106 -2.57 -1.75 -9.12
N ALA A 107 -3.31 -2.76 -9.62
CA ALA A 107 -3.62 -2.86 -11.05
C ALA A 107 -4.46 -1.67 -11.56
N ASP A 108 -5.49 -1.27 -10.80
CA ASP A 108 -6.32 -0.10 -11.10
C ASP A 108 -5.51 1.20 -11.12
N TYR A 109 -4.59 1.34 -10.15
CA TYR A 109 -3.68 2.47 -10.09
C TYR A 109 -2.75 2.53 -11.30
N HIS A 110 -2.19 1.39 -11.74
CA HIS A 110 -1.39 1.31 -12.96
C HIS A 110 -2.19 1.65 -14.23
N ALA A 111 -3.45 1.20 -14.32
CA ALA A 111 -4.34 1.54 -15.43
C ALA A 111 -4.63 3.05 -15.46
N TRP A 112 -4.85 3.66 -14.30
CA TRP A 112 -5.02 5.11 -14.16
C TRP A 112 -3.75 5.88 -14.56
N LEU A 113 -2.57 5.48 -14.07
CA LEU A 113 -1.29 6.08 -14.44
C LEU A 113 -1.05 6.03 -15.95
N LYS A 114 -1.37 4.91 -16.60
CA LYS A 114 -1.24 4.77 -18.06
C LYS A 114 -2.14 5.75 -18.81
N LYS A 115 -3.34 6.06 -18.28
CA LYS A 115 -4.24 7.07 -18.86
C LYS A 115 -3.69 8.49 -18.67
N LYS A 116 -3.23 8.84 -17.46
CA LYS A 116 -2.66 10.17 -17.16
C LYS A 116 -1.37 10.45 -17.95
N LYS A 117 -0.48 9.47 -18.10
CA LYS A 117 0.72 9.61 -18.94
C LYS A 117 0.39 9.91 -20.41
N LYS A 118 -0.73 9.42 -20.92
CA LYS A 118 -1.20 9.72 -22.28
C LYS A 118 -1.79 11.12 -22.42
N SER A 119 -2.30 11.73 -21.33
CA SER A 119 -2.85 13.09 -21.38
C SER A 119 -1.79 14.19 -21.24
N GLY A 120 -0.57 13.85 -20.79
CA GLY A 120 0.55 14.79 -20.67
C GLY A 120 0.58 15.60 -19.36
N ASP A 121 -0.41 15.43 -18.48
CA ASP A 121 -0.63 16.31 -17.31
C ASP A 121 0.06 15.87 -16.00
N TYR A 122 0.80 14.75 -15.97
CA TYR A 122 1.25 14.13 -14.71
C TYR A 122 2.77 14.13 -14.51
N VAL A 123 3.23 14.92 -13.51
CA VAL A 123 4.67 15.22 -13.27
C VAL A 123 5.23 14.56 -11.98
N SER A 124 4.39 14.11 -11.03
CA SER A 124 4.88 13.57 -9.75
C SER A 124 5.17 12.06 -9.80
N ALA A 125 6.39 11.70 -10.21
CA ALA A 125 7.08 10.43 -10.00
C ALA A 125 6.24 9.14 -9.93
N ALA A 126 6.37 8.30 -10.97
CA ALA A 126 5.49 7.22 -11.42
C ALA A 126 5.02 6.11 -10.42
N CYS A 127 5.44 6.08 -9.16
CA CYS A 127 4.93 5.11 -8.16
C CYS A 127 4.89 5.62 -6.71
N GLY A 128 5.47 6.78 -6.41
CA GLY A 128 5.51 7.31 -5.04
C GLY A 128 4.18 7.91 -4.60
N GLY A 129 3.47 8.64 -5.46
CA GLY A 129 2.36 9.49 -5.01
C GLY A 129 2.86 10.67 -4.16
N LEU A 130 2.03 11.70 -3.97
CA LEU A 130 2.44 12.92 -3.24
C LEU A 130 2.79 12.65 -1.77
N LEU A 131 2.15 11.66 -1.13
CA LEU A 131 2.41 11.29 0.26
C LEU A 131 3.63 10.38 0.43
N HIS A 132 4.35 10.01 -0.64
CA HIS A 132 5.59 9.24 -0.49
C HIS A 132 6.57 9.92 0.44
N ALA A 133 6.78 11.24 0.26
CA ALA A 133 7.77 12.00 1.02
C ALA A 133 7.42 12.14 2.52
N ARG A 134 6.16 11.89 2.92
CA ARG A 134 5.71 11.97 4.32
C ARG A 134 5.83 10.66 5.08
N PHE A 135 5.86 9.54 4.34
CA PHE A 135 5.94 8.18 4.90
C PHE A 135 7.12 7.40 4.29
N GLY A 136 8.06 8.10 3.68
CA GLY A 136 9.24 7.63 2.96
C GLY A 136 10.46 7.96 3.77
#